data_AF-A0A9D6YQH5-F1
#
_entry.id   AF-A0A9D6YQH5-F1
#
_cell.length_a   1.000
_cell.length_b   1.000
_cell.length_c   1.000
_cell.angle_alpha   90.00
_cell.angle_beta   90.00
_cell.angle_gamma   90.00
#
_symmetry.space_group_name_H-M   'P 1'
#
loop_
_entity.id
_entity.type
_entity.pdbx_description
1 polymer ?
#
loop_
_entity_poly.entity_id
_entity_poly.type
_entity_poly.pdbx_seq_one_letter_code
_entity_poly.pdbx_strand_id
1 'polypeptide(L)'
;MKNTTLSTKELLLSIPAMRKQALQLFGKGKPYEELLKEILKYDYYDDEKDHHLASNKELQQKLNLTAGKIKKQLEQIHNNILDEAWNHAGLFNYQMVEYDFYVQGWHNRLSFKGHIPVRPTVGESFDMPFLRAVNNGMGNFYVERVQHELTDEKQIVHVWLKSGNYNSYEQFKKDKDEFERHERWLQSIKNN
;
A
#
# COMPACT_ATOMS: atom_id res chain seq x y z
N MET A 1 -8.78 -21.48 3.37
CA MET A 1 -9.00 -20.03 3.66
C MET A 1 -10.48 -19.74 3.52
N LYS A 2 -11.11 -18.99 4.44
CA LYS A 2 -12.47 -18.49 4.20
C LYS A 2 -12.37 -17.55 2.98
N ASN A 3 -13.05 -17.89 1.89
CA ASN A 3 -13.16 -17.02 0.72
C ASN A 3 -14.02 -15.81 1.11
N THR A 4 -13.41 -14.75 1.60
CA THR A 4 -14.05 -13.45 1.65
C THR A 4 -14.25 -13.02 0.19
N THR A 5 -15.48 -13.06 -0.30
CA THR A 5 -15.79 -12.72 -1.69
C THR A 5 -15.54 -11.23 -1.89
N LEU A 6 -14.48 -10.88 -2.62
CA LEU A 6 -14.18 -9.48 -2.94
C LEU A 6 -15.32 -8.86 -3.75
N SER A 7 -15.59 -7.59 -3.47
CA SER A 7 -16.54 -6.81 -4.27
C SER A 7 -15.95 -6.52 -5.65
N THR A 8 -16.82 -6.30 -6.64
CA THR A 8 -16.41 -5.89 -7.98
C THR A 8 -15.55 -4.62 -7.96
N LYS A 9 -15.85 -3.68 -7.04
CA LYS A 9 -15.09 -2.43 -6.90
C LYS A 9 -13.66 -2.69 -6.41
N GLU A 10 -13.49 -3.53 -5.40
CA GLU A 10 -12.16 -3.90 -4.88
C GLU A 10 -11.32 -4.62 -5.94
N LEU A 11 -11.95 -5.50 -6.74
CA LEU A 11 -11.28 -6.18 -7.84
C LEU A 11 -10.85 -5.21 -8.95
N LEU A 12 -11.72 -4.28 -9.33
CA LEU A 12 -11.41 -3.24 -10.33
C LEU A 12 -10.33 -2.26 -9.86
N LEU A 13 -10.12 -2.12 -8.54
CA LEU A 13 -9.05 -1.32 -7.96
C LEU A 13 -7.73 -2.09 -7.89
N SER A 14 -7.77 -3.33 -7.39
CA SER A 14 -6.58 -4.14 -7.09
C SER A 14 -5.87 -4.67 -8.33
N ILE A 15 -6.61 -5.09 -9.36
CA ILE A 15 -6.00 -5.67 -10.58
C ILE A 15 -5.13 -4.66 -11.33
N PRO A 16 -5.58 -3.42 -11.64
CA PRO A 16 -4.71 -2.41 -12.24
C PRO A 16 -3.53 -2.00 -11.36
N ALA A 17 -3.69 -2.00 -10.03
CA ALA A 17 -2.59 -1.70 -9.10
C ALA A 17 -1.47 -2.76 -9.12
N MET A 18 -1.76 -3.93 -9.68
CA MET A 18 -0.78 -5.00 -9.92
C MET A 18 -0.60 -5.25 -11.43
N ARG A 19 -0.55 -4.17 -12.20
CA ARG A 19 -0.51 -4.19 -13.67
C ARG A 19 0.55 -5.16 -14.18
N LYS A 20 1.76 -5.11 -13.64
CA LYS A 20 2.88 -5.96 -14.09
C LYS A 20 2.57 -7.45 -13.91
N GLN A 21 2.01 -7.84 -12.77
CA GLN A 21 1.64 -9.22 -12.50
C GLN A 21 0.46 -9.64 -13.37
N ALA A 22 -0.53 -8.75 -13.52
CA ALA A 22 -1.71 -9.00 -14.35
C ALA A 22 -1.33 -9.18 -15.84
N LEU A 23 -0.35 -8.43 -16.35
CA LEU A 23 0.16 -8.57 -17.73
C LEU A 23 0.71 -9.97 -18.02
N GLN A 24 1.23 -10.69 -17.02
CA GLN A 24 1.76 -12.06 -17.20
C GLN A 24 0.67 -13.10 -17.47
N LEU A 25 -0.61 -12.72 -17.31
CA LEU A 25 -1.73 -13.59 -17.62
C LEU A 25 -2.15 -13.54 -19.10
N PHE A 26 -1.61 -12.62 -19.90
CA PHE A 26 -1.91 -12.55 -21.34
C PHE A 26 -1.33 -13.72 -22.14
N GLY A 27 -1.97 -14.03 -23.26
CA GLY A 27 -1.50 -15.06 -24.20
C GLY A 27 -1.71 -16.49 -23.70
N LYS A 28 -2.47 -16.66 -22.60
CA LYS A 28 -2.80 -17.97 -22.01
C LYS A 28 -4.17 -18.50 -22.48
N GLY A 29 -4.82 -17.83 -23.44
CA GLY A 29 -6.09 -18.23 -24.06
C GLY A 29 -7.27 -18.15 -23.10
N LYS A 30 -7.21 -17.25 -22.11
CA LYS A 30 -8.18 -17.20 -21.02
C LYS A 30 -9.42 -16.38 -21.42
N PRO A 31 -10.62 -16.76 -20.97
CA PRO A 31 -11.88 -16.13 -21.40
C PRO A 31 -12.03 -14.67 -20.93
N TYR A 32 -11.15 -14.19 -20.05
CA TYR A 32 -11.15 -12.85 -19.49
C TYR A 32 -10.14 -11.90 -20.15
N GLU A 33 -9.41 -12.34 -21.18
CA GLU A 33 -8.32 -11.53 -21.78
C GLU A 33 -8.77 -10.16 -22.26
N GLU A 34 -9.90 -10.07 -22.95
CA GLU A 34 -10.44 -8.78 -23.40
C GLU A 34 -10.82 -7.86 -22.23
N LEU A 35 -11.38 -8.42 -21.15
CA LEU A 35 -11.68 -7.67 -19.94
C LEU A 35 -10.40 -7.16 -19.26
N LEU A 36 -9.40 -8.03 -19.13
CA LEU A 36 -8.10 -7.67 -18.56
C LEU A 36 -7.43 -6.56 -19.36
N LYS A 37 -7.47 -6.65 -20.70
CA LYS A 37 -6.92 -5.63 -21.60
C LYS A 37 -7.58 -4.28 -21.43
N GLU A 38 -8.89 -4.23 -21.24
CA GLU A 38 -9.59 -2.97 -20.98
C GLU A 38 -9.26 -2.39 -19.61
N ILE A 39 -9.22 -3.20 -18.57
CA ILE A 39 -8.93 -2.75 -17.20
C ILE A 39 -7.50 -2.23 -17.07
N LEU A 40 -6.54 -2.85 -17.76
CA LEU A 40 -5.15 -2.38 -17.75
C LEU A 40 -4.92 -1.16 -18.65
N LYS A 41 -5.94 -0.52 -19.23
CA LYS A 41 -5.75 0.81 -19.84
C LYS A 41 -5.69 1.92 -18.80
N TYR A 42 -6.22 1.66 -17.62
CA TYR A 42 -6.25 2.59 -16.51
C TYR A 42 -4.95 2.45 -15.73
N ASP A 43 -4.24 3.56 -15.56
CA ASP A 43 -3.06 3.63 -14.70
C ASP A 43 -3.50 4.17 -13.34
N TYR A 44 -3.31 3.35 -12.31
CA TYR A 44 -3.68 3.70 -10.95
C TYR A 44 -2.67 4.66 -10.30
N TYR A 45 -1.41 4.65 -10.75
CA TYR A 45 -0.30 5.39 -10.13
C TYR A 45 0.20 6.58 -10.96
N ASP A 46 -0.46 6.91 -12.08
CA ASP A 46 -0.13 8.07 -12.91
C ASP A 46 -0.81 9.34 -12.37
N ASP A 47 -0.12 10.02 -11.45
CA ASP A 47 -0.59 11.25 -10.78
C ASP A 47 -0.92 12.42 -11.76
N GLU A 48 -0.52 12.34 -13.04
CA GLU A 48 -0.78 13.38 -14.04
C GLU A 48 -2.14 13.19 -14.76
N LYS A 49 -2.79 12.03 -14.63
CA LYS A 49 -4.07 11.73 -15.28
C LYS A 49 -5.17 11.56 -14.25
N ASP A 50 -6.23 12.35 -14.37
CA ASP A 50 -7.44 12.23 -13.57
C ASP A 50 -7.90 10.75 -13.54
N HIS A 51 -7.76 10.10 -12.38
CA HIS A 51 -7.84 8.65 -12.21
C HIS A 51 -9.27 8.11 -12.38
N HIS A 52 -9.78 8.12 -13.59
CA HIS A 52 -11.08 7.53 -13.88
C HIS A 52 -10.94 6.03 -14.10
N LEU A 53 -10.99 5.26 -13.00
CA LEU A 53 -11.19 3.80 -13.08
C LEU A 53 -12.45 3.50 -13.90
N ALA A 54 -12.36 2.52 -14.81
CA ALA A 54 -13.52 2.02 -15.53
C ALA A 54 -14.64 1.63 -14.55
N SER A 55 -15.83 2.21 -14.74
CA SER A 55 -16.98 1.77 -13.98
C SER A 55 -17.45 0.39 -14.47
N ASN A 56 -18.04 -0.40 -13.57
CA ASN A 56 -18.62 -1.69 -13.96
C ASN A 56 -19.69 -1.53 -15.06
N LYS A 57 -20.37 -0.38 -15.16
CA LYS A 57 -21.35 -0.12 -16.22
C LYS A 57 -20.68 0.11 -17.57
N GLU A 58 -19.60 0.89 -17.61
CA GLU A 58 -18.82 1.12 -18.83
C GLU A 58 -18.26 -0.19 -19.40
N LEU A 59 -17.71 -1.06 -18.53
CA LEU A 59 -17.17 -2.35 -18.97
C LEU A 59 -18.27 -3.27 -19.52
N GLN A 60 -19.47 -3.28 -18.92
CA GLN A 60 -20.61 -4.05 -19.44
C GLN A 60 -20.99 -3.61 -20.85
N GLN A 61 -21.10 -2.30 -21.06
CA GLN A 61 -21.46 -1.72 -22.36
C GLN A 61 -20.38 -1.98 -23.40
N LYS A 62 -19.12 -1.76 -23.05
CA LYS A 62 -17.99 -1.85 -23.98
C LYS A 62 -17.69 -3.28 -24.42
N LEU A 63 -17.81 -4.24 -23.49
CA LEU A 63 -17.48 -5.64 -23.74
C LEU A 63 -18.70 -6.52 -24.03
N ASN A 64 -19.91 -5.93 -23.99
CA ASN A 64 -21.17 -6.64 -24.10
C ASN A 64 -21.26 -7.83 -23.12
N LEU A 65 -20.89 -7.58 -21.86
CA LEU A 65 -20.89 -8.57 -20.77
C LEU A 65 -21.93 -8.18 -19.72
N THR A 66 -22.49 -9.18 -19.04
CA THR A 66 -23.34 -8.94 -17.87
C THR A 66 -22.48 -8.66 -16.63
N ALA A 67 -23.01 -7.91 -15.66
CA ALA A 67 -22.32 -7.65 -14.39
C ALA A 67 -21.82 -8.93 -13.70
N GLY A 68 -22.62 -10.01 -13.72
CA GLY A 68 -22.23 -11.30 -13.14
C GLY A 68 -21.06 -11.96 -13.87
N LYS A 69 -21.03 -11.86 -15.21
CA LYS A 69 -19.91 -12.38 -16.02
C LYS A 69 -18.63 -11.59 -15.78
N ILE A 70 -18.71 -10.27 -15.67
CA ILE A 70 -17.57 -9.42 -15.30
C ILE A 70 -17.04 -9.80 -13.93
N LYS A 71 -17.89 -9.86 -12.91
CA LYS A 71 -17.46 -10.24 -11.55
C LYS A 71 -16.73 -11.58 -11.55
N LYS A 72 -17.30 -12.59 -12.20
CA LYS A 72 -16.68 -13.92 -12.31
C LYS A 72 -15.31 -13.87 -13.01
N GLN A 73 -15.19 -13.08 -14.08
CA GLN A 73 -13.92 -12.92 -14.79
C GLN A 73 -12.87 -12.16 -13.97
N LEU A 74 -13.28 -11.13 -13.22
CA LEU A 74 -12.40 -10.41 -12.28
C LEU A 74 -11.88 -11.33 -11.17
N GLU A 75 -12.77 -12.14 -10.57
CA GLU A 75 -12.38 -13.14 -9.58
C GLU A 75 -11.40 -14.16 -10.16
N GLN A 76 -11.61 -14.59 -11.41
CA GLN A 76 -10.66 -15.48 -12.10
C GLN A 76 -9.30 -14.83 -12.35
N ILE A 77 -9.27 -13.56 -12.76
CA ILE A 77 -8.00 -12.81 -12.93
C ILE A 77 -7.27 -12.78 -11.58
N HIS A 78 -7.95 -12.32 -10.53
CA HIS A 78 -7.37 -12.19 -9.19
C HIS A 78 -6.83 -13.53 -8.67
N ASN A 79 -7.61 -14.61 -8.79
CA ASN A 79 -7.17 -15.93 -8.34
C ASN A 79 -5.98 -16.44 -9.17
N ASN A 80 -5.98 -16.24 -10.48
CA ASN A 80 -4.84 -16.65 -11.31
C ASN A 80 -3.58 -15.86 -10.98
N ILE A 81 -3.68 -14.56 -10.62
CA ILE A 81 -2.54 -13.80 -10.10
C ILE A 81 -2.00 -14.44 -8.82
N LEU A 82 -2.87 -14.80 -7.87
CA LEU A 82 -2.47 -15.45 -6.63
C LEU A 82 -1.86 -16.84 -6.86
N ASP A 83 -2.40 -17.61 -7.80
CA ASP A 83 -1.86 -18.91 -8.17
C ASP A 83 -0.47 -18.77 -8.78
N GLU A 84 -0.24 -17.79 -9.65
CA GLU A 84 1.09 -17.49 -10.18
C GLU A 84 2.04 -17.04 -9.07
N ALA A 85 1.56 -16.22 -8.11
CA ALA A 85 2.37 -15.79 -6.97
C ALA A 85 2.83 -16.97 -6.10
N TRP A 86 1.93 -17.93 -5.89
CA TRP A 86 2.20 -19.12 -5.10
C TRP A 86 3.22 -20.05 -5.77
N ASN A 87 3.13 -20.19 -7.09
CA ASN A 87 3.96 -21.11 -7.87
C ASN A 87 5.28 -20.48 -8.35
N HIS A 88 5.37 -19.15 -8.42
CA HIS A 88 6.53 -18.42 -8.90
C HIS A 88 6.96 -17.34 -7.91
N ALA A 89 7.97 -17.66 -7.09
CA ALA A 89 8.53 -16.75 -6.07
C ALA A 89 9.03 -15.39 -6.62
N GLY A 90 9.21 -15.25 -7.94
CA GLY A 90 9.62 -14.01 -8.60
C GLY A 90 8.50 -13.08 -9.06
N LEU A 91 7.22 -13.44 -8.90
CA LEU A 91 6.11 -12.61 -9.38
C LEU A 91 6.06 -11.24 -8.68
N PHE A 92 6.36 -11.23 -7.38
CA PHE A 92 6.46 -10.04 -6.55
C PHE A 92 7.93 -9.71 -6.29
N ASN A 93 8.60 -9.17 -7.31
CA ASN A 93 9.98 -8.71 -7.21
C ASN A 93 10.06 -7.19 -7.32
N TYR A 94 10.26 -6.52 -6.19
CA TYR A 94 10.40 -5.07 -6.09
C TYR A 94 11.89 -4.72 -6.09
N GLN A 95 12.41 -4.33 -7.24
CA GLN A 95 13.85 -4.08 -7.41
C GLN A 95 14.26 -2.67 -6.99
N MET A 96 13.30 -1.74 -6.96
CA MET A 96 13.57 -0.33 -6.68
C MET A 96 12.99 0.03 -5.31
N VAL A 97 13.83 0.62 -4.45
CA VAL A 97 13.40 1.11 -3.12
C VAL A 97 13.53 2.63 -3.08
N GLU A 98 12.40 3.30 -2.91
CA GLU A 98 12.30 4.74 -2.71
C GLU A 98 11.95 5.02 -1.25
N TYR A 99 12.50 6.07 -0.66
CA TYR A 99 12.15 6.50 0.70
C TYR A 99 11.46 7.85 0.65
N ASP A 100 10.25 7.91 1.20
CA ASP A 100 9.50 9.14 1.39
C ASP A 100 9.59 9.52 2.88
N PHE A 101 10.36 10.55 3.18
CA PHE A 101 10.55 11.04 4.54
C PHE A 101 9.51 12.10 4.86
N TYR A 102 8.86 11.97 6.01
CA TYR A 102 7.89 12.92 6.55
C TYR A 102 8.40 13.43 7.89
N VAL A 103 8.76 14.70 7.94
CA VAL A 103 9.27 15.34 9.15
C VAL A 103 8.19 16.20 9.75
N GLN A 104 7.80 15.86 10.98
CA GLN A 104 6.90 16.70 11.77
C GLN A 104 7.72 17.52 12.76
N GLY A 105 7.95 18.79 12.42
CA GLY A 105 8.51 19.78 13.34
C GLY A 105 7.42 20.37 14.24
N TRP A 106 7.82 21.30 15.11
CA TRP A 106 6.90 21.96 16.05
C TRP A 106 5.82 22.78 15.35
N HIS A 107 6.18 23.50 14.28
CA HIS A 107 5.28 24.39 13.53
C HIS A 107 5.19 24.07 12.04
N ASN A 108 6.04 23.18 11.53
CA ASN A 108 6.18 22.93 10.10
C ASN A 108 6.12 21.42 9.80
N ARG A 109 5.57 21.11 8.63
CA ARG A 109 5.66 19.78 8.02
C ARG A 109 6.55 19.89 6.79
N LEU A 110 7.50 18.98 6.68
CA LEU A 110 8.34 18.86 5.50
C LEU A 110 8.28 17.41 5.03
N SER A 111 8.15 17.20 3.73
CA SER A 111 8.38 15.89 3.12
C SER A 111 9.44 16.00 2.04
N PHE A 112 10.25 14.95 1.91
CA PHE A 112 11.25 14.86 0.86
C PHE A 112 11.49 13.39 0.50
N LYS A 113 11.88 13.16 -0.76
CA LYS A 113 12.29 11.84 -1.22
C LYS A 113 13.78 11.68 -1.05
N GLY A 114 14.23 10.48 -0.70
CA GLY A 114 15.64 10.18 -0.55
C GLY A 114 15.96 8.71 -0.76
N HIS A 115 17.24 8.41 -0.71
CA HIS A 115 17.75 7.04 -0.70
C HIS A 115 18.81 6.90 0.38
N ILE A 116 18.73 5.84 1.17
CA ILE A 116 19.69 5.50 2.21
C ILE A 116 20.06 4.03 2.10
N PRO A 117 21.31 3.66 2.43
CA PRO A 117 21.83 2.31 2.18
C PRO A 117 21.24 1.26 3.13
N VAL A 118 20.64 1.69 4.25
CA VAL A 118 20.08 0.80 5.28
C VAL A 118 18.62 1.18 5.49
N ARG A 119 17.75 0.17 5.57
CA ARG A 119 16.33 0.37 5.86
C ARG A 119 16.14 0.89 7.28
N PRO A 120 15.48 2.05 7.48
CA PRO A 120 15.19 2.58 8.80
C PRO A 120 14.35 1.64 9.64
N THR A 121 14.57 1.67 10.95
CA THR A 121 13.72 0.99 11.92
C THR A 121 13.19 1.96 12.96
N VAL A 122 12.01 1.66 13.52
CA VAL A 122 11.38 2.50 14.54
C VAL A 122 12.31 2.65 15.75
N GLY A 123 12.48 3.90 16.19
CA GLY A 123 13.36 4.27 17.30
C GLY A 123 14.80 4.62 16.90
N GLU A 124 15.22 4.34 15.66
CA GLU A 124 16.51 4.82 15.15
C GLU A 124 16.57 6.33 15.14
N SER A 125 17.75 6.87 15.46
CA SER A 125 18.01 8.31 15.45
C SER A 125 18.57 8.76 14.11
N PHE A 126 18.13 9.92 13.66
CA PHE A 126 18.57 10.60 12.45
C PHE A 126 19.08 12.00 12.83
N ASP A 127 20.33 12.31 12.48
CA ASP A 127 20.84 13.68 12.45
C ASP A 127 20.98 14.11 10.99
N MET A 128 20.12 15.02 10.58
CA MET A 128 20.19 15.65 9.27
C MET A 128 20.33 17.16 9.47
N PRO A 129 21.52 17.75 9.27
CA PRO A 129 21.76 19.16 9.52
C PRO A 129 20.77 20.10 8.81
N PHE A 130 20.33 19.75 7.61
CA PHE A 130 19.31 20.48 6.85
C PHE A 130 17.95 20.60 7.59
N LEU A 131 17.57 19.60 8.38
CA LEU A 131 16.30 19.60 9.12
C LEU A 131 16.31 20.49 10.36
N ARG A 132 17.47 21.00 10.78
CA ARG A 132 17.59 21.91 11.93
C ARG A 132 16.76 23.18 11.75
N ALA A 133 16.64 23.68 10.52
CA ALA A 133 15.82 24.83 10.19
C ALA A 133 14.31 24.59 10.41
N VAL A 134 13.87 23.33 10.32
CA VAL A 134 12.46 22.93 10.50
C VAL A 134 12.10 22.80 11.99
N ASN A 135 13.11 22.68 12.86
CA ASN A 135 12.95 22.28 14.25
C ASN A 135 13.71 23.20 15.22
N ASN A 136 13.65 24.52 15.00
CA ASN A 136 14.21 25.54 15.90
C ASN A 136 15.68 25.31 16.30
N GLY A 137 16.50 24.79 15.38
CA GLY A 137 17.92 24.51 15.62
C GLY A 137 18.24 23.13 16.21
N MET A 138 17.23 22.35 16.62
CA MET A 138 17.41 20.98 17.08
C MET A 138 17.56 20.02 15.88
N GLY A 139 18.68 19.30 15.82
CA GLY A 139 19.02 18.38 14.71
C GLY A 139 18.64 16.92 14.92
N ASN A 140 18.21 16.55 16.13
CA ASN A 140 17.95 15.16 16.48
C ASN A 140 16.51 14.81 16.18
N PHE A 141 16.32 13.79 15.35
CA PHE A 141 15.05 13.16 15.08
C PHE A 141 15.15 11.67 15.35
N TYR A 142 14.02 11.02 15.55
CA TYR A 142 13.92 9.57 15.53
C TYR A 142 12.80 9.10 14.62
N VAL A 143 12.92 7.86 14.15
CA VAL A 143 11.90 7.20 13.35
C VAL A 143 10.73 6.83 14.26
N GLU A 144 9.60 7.52 14.08
CA GLU A 144 8.35 7.22 14.80
C GLU A 144 7.59 6.07 14.15
N ARG A 145 7.60 6.02 12.81
CA ARG A 145 6.84 5.03 12.04
C ARG A 145 7.55 4.73 10.72
N VAL A 146 7.49 3.46 10.32
CA VAL A 146 7.86 3.00 8.97
C VAL A 146 6.66 2.29 8.38
N GLN A 147 6.29 2.64 7.15
CA GLN A 147 5.24 1.96 6.39
C GLN A 147 5.78 1.59 5.01
N HIS A 148 5.43 0.39 4.55
CA HIS A 148 5.78 -0.06 3.21
C HIS A 148 4.55 0.03 2.33
N GLU A 149 4.73 0.66 1.18
CA GLU A 149 3.82 0.62 0.06
C GLU A 149 4.52 -0.13 -1.08
N LEU A 150 3.82 -1.10 -1.65
CA LEU A 150 4.33 -1.95 -2.71
C LEU A 150 3.52 -1.66 -3.96
N THR A 151 4.16 -1.12 -4.98
CA THR A 151 3.58 -0.79 -6.28
C THR A 151 4.36 -1.55 -7.35
N ASP A 152 3.72 -1.88 -8.49
CA ASP A 152 4.25 -2.66 -9.62
C ASP A 152 5.71 -3.17 -9.53
N GLU A 153 6.70 -2.26 -9.56
CA GLU A 153 8.14 -2.55 -9.49
C GLU A 153 8.88 -1.91 -8.30
N LYS A 154 8.18 -1.08 -7.51
CA LYS A 154 8.78 -0.25 -6.49
C LYS A 154 8.26 -0.60 -5.09
N GLN A 155 9.19 -0.60 -4.14
CA GLN A 155 8.87 -0.51 -2.74
C GLN A 155 9.07 0.94 -2.32
N ILE A 156 7.99 1.62 -1.94
CA ILE A 156 8.04 2.93 -1.32
C ILE A 156 8.04 2.72 0.19
N VAL A 157 9.10 3.19 0.86
CA VAL A 157 9.24 3.15 2.31
C VAL A 157 8.94 4.54 2.85
N HIS A 158 7.75 4.68 3.42
CA HIS A 158 7.33 5.90 4.09
C HIS A 158 7.92 5.92 5.50
N VAL A 159 8.70 6.96 5.80
CA VAL A 159 9.45 7.10 7.07
C VAL A 159 9.01 8.39 7.76
N TRP A 160 8.36 8.27 8.91
CA TRP A 160 7.99 9.43 9.72
C TRP A 160 9.06 9.70 10.76
N LEU A 161 9.60 10.91 10.71
CA LEU A 161 10.60 11.44 11.61
C LEU A 161 9.97 12.42 12.60
N LYS A 162 10.29 12.22 13.87
CA LYS A 162 9.82 13.05 14.98
C LYS A 162 10.98 13.66 15.72
N SER A 163 10.83 14.94 16.06
CA SER A 163 11.82 15.71 16.81
C SER A 163 12.04 15.13 18.20
N GLY A 164 13.31 15.09 18.63
CA GLY A 164 13.74 14.69 19.97
C GLY A 164 14.47 13.35 20.00
N ASN A 165 14.52 12.75 21.18
CA ASN A 165 15.15 11.45 21.41
C ASN A 165 14.06 10.39 21.58
N TYR A 166 14.27 9.21 20.98
CA TYR A 166 13.38 8.09 21.21
C TYR A 166 13.51 7.58 22.65
N ASN A 167 12.38 7.41 23.34
CA ASN A 167 12.32 6.81 24.67
C ASN A 167 11.50 5.52 24.60
N SER A 168 12.20 4.38 24.59
CA SER A 168 11.58 3.05 24.51
C SER A 168 10.64 2.76 25.68
N TYR A 169 10.91 3.30 26.86
CA TYR A 169 10.07 3.13 28.04
C TYR A 169 8.74 3.90 27.92
N GLU A 170 8.78 5.11 27.36
CA GLU A 170 7.55 5.86 27.08
C GLU A 170 6.70 5.19 25.99
N GLN A 171 7.34 4.63 24.97
CA GLN A 171 6.63 3.87 23.95
C GLN A 171 5.94 2.64 24.56
N PHE A 172 6.68 1.86 25.36
CA PHE A 172 6.12 0.69 26.05
C PHE A 172 4.91 1.04 26.92
N LYS A 173 4.93 2.18 27.63
CA LYS A 173 3.77 2.64 28.41
C LYS A 173 2.54 2.87 27.53
N LYS A 174 2.71 3.55 26.40
CA LYS A 174 1.60 3.81 25.45
C LYS A 174 1.04 2.52 24.89
N ASP A 175 1.91 1.58 24.50
CA ASP A 175 1.52 0.29 23.95
C ASP A 175 0.75 -0.53 25.00
N LYS A 176 1.21 -0.50 26.26
CA LYS A 176 0.51 -1.15 27.39
C LYS A 176 -0.87 -0.53 27.61
N ASP A 177 -0.98 0.79 27.63
CA ASP A 177 -2.27 1.48 27.81
C ASP A 177 -3.26 1.15 26.67
N GLU A 178 -2.77 1.04 25.44
CA GLU A 178 -3.59 0.65 24.29
C GLU A 178 -4.07 -0.80 24.38
N PHE A 179 -3.19 -1.72 24.76
CA PHE A 179 -3.54 -3.10 25.02
C PHE A 179 -4.63 -3.20 26.11
N GLU A 180 -4.46 -2.52 27.23
CA GLU A 180 -5.46 -2.50 28.32
C GLU A 180 -6.79 -1.84 27.92
N ARG A 181 -6.78 -0.86 26.99
CA ARG A 181 -8.02 -0.32 26.41
C ARG A 181 -8.71 -1.34 25.51
N HIS A 182 -7.95 -2.04 24.66
CA HIS A 182 -8.48 -3.05 23.76
C HIS A 182 -9.13 -4.21 24.53
N GLU A 183 -8.48 -4.70 25.58
CA GLU A 183 -9.01 -5.75 26.45
C GLU A 183 -10.33 -5.34 27.13
N ARG A 184 -10.44 -4.11 27.63
CA ARG A 184 -11.70 -3.58 28.19
C ARG A 184 -12.81 -3.52 27.15
N TRP A 185 -12.49 -3.10 25.92
CA TRP A 185 -13.46 -3.07 24.82
C TRP A 185 -13.94 -4.49 24.46
N LEU A 186 -13.05 -5.47 24.36
CA LEU A 186 -13.41 -6.87 24.12
C LEU A 186 -14.31 -7.44 25.24
N GLN A 187 -14.03 -7.11 26.50
CA GLN A 187 -14.88 -7.53 27.63
C GLN A 187 -16.27 -6.89 27.55
N SER A 188 -16.38 -5.63 27.15
CA SER A 188 -17.68 -4.95 26.98
C SER A 188 -18.55 -5.57 25.87
N ILE A 189 -17.92 -6.12 24.82
CA ILE A 189 -18.63 -6.85 23.75
C ILE A 189 -19.10 -8.23 24.22
N LYS A 190 -18.31 -8.92 25.05
CA LYS A 190 -18.68 -10.26 25.56
C LYS A 190 -19.79 -10.22 26.61
N ASN A 191 -19.97 -9.09 27.28
CA ASN A 191 -20.96 -8.91 28.35
C ASN A 191 -22.28 -8.27 27.86
N ASN A 192 -22.41 -8.00 26.55
CA ASN A 192 -23.63 -7.57 25.86
C ASN A 192 -24.11 -8.65 24.90
#